data_AF-A0A286A7J3-F1
#
_entry.id   AF-A0A286A7J3-F1
#
_cell.length_a   1.000
_cell.length_b   1.000
_cell.length_c   1.000
_cell.angle_alpha   90.00
_cell.angle_beta   90.00
_cell.angle_gamma   90.00
#
_symmetry.space_group_name_H-M   'P 1'
#
loop_
_entity.id
_entity.type
_entity.pdbx_description
1 polymer ?
#
loop_
_entity_poly.entity_id
_entity_poly.type
_entity_poly.pdbx_seq_one_letter_code
_entity_poly.pdbx_strand_id
1 'polypeptide(L)'
;MPSKLSVLRVGFFLDGYTLKKVNEYYLKYHKFHSRLDFRELKGWVRDYVMRLFGREGCIVELESHYYHPYERSFDVAEPTEENGLDRLEKQLMLAGFEVHYNASADAKKLGPNMQLVEDAYLYAYYRKIDVLVLLSTQGQYSSLPERLKRVGVPMLLLGWNFDYERGNTKVFWRTDSCLRELSGYYVAMEEVAEKYPPKRSAAKNLFMLPYGMHSSKRTNVWNTYLQEIMASLDNPEPECKSNCRYEKSPALARLG
;
A
#
# COMPACT_ATOMS: atom_id res chain seq x y z
N MET A 1 -32.89 4.24 23.91
CA MET A 1 -31.74 3.38 24.30
C MET A 1 -31.14 2.81 23.03
N PRO A 2 -29.94 3.21 22.58
CA PRO A 2 -29.36 2.59 21.40
C PRO A 2 -28.96 1.16 21.74
N SER A 3 -29.45 0.21 20.95
CA SER A 3 -29.24 -1.23 21.10
C SER A 3 -27.75 -1.57 21.24
N LYS A 4 -27.46 -2.54 22.10
CA LYS A 4 -26.12 -3.10 22.29
C LYS A 4 -25.72 -3.84 21.00
N LEU A 5 -24.75 -3.32 20.25
CA LEU A 5 -24.19 -4.04 19.10
C LEU A 5 -23.37 -5.23 19.62
N SER A 6 -23.84 -6.44 19.35
CA SER A 6 -23.10 -7.68 19.63
C SER A 6 -21.92 -7.89 18.67
N VAL A 7 -22.01 -7.28 17.49
CA VAL A 7 -21.01 -7.32 16.42
C VAL A 7 -20.79 -5.89 15.93
N LEU A 8 -19.52 -5.52 15.74
CA LEU A 8 -19.08 -4.27 15.14
C LEU A 8 -18.66 -4.56 13.69
N ARG A 9 -19.45 -4.09 12.73
CA ARG A 9 -19.22 -4.30 11.30
C ARG A 9 -18.38 -3.17 10.74
N VAL A 10 -17.26 -3.51 10.13
CA VAL A 10 -16.25 -2.56 9.67
C VAL A 10 -16.01 -2.76 8.19
N GLY A 11 -16.19 -1.71 7.40
CA GLY A 11 -15.76 -1.69 6.01
C GLY A 11 -14.36 -1.07 5.90
N PHE A 12 -13.38 -1.81 5.38
CA PHE A 12 -12.00 -1.37 5.23
C PHE A 12 -11.61 -1.21 3.76
N PHE A 13 -11.44 0.04 3.33
CA PHE A 13 -11.22 0.41 1.94
C PHE A 13 -9.79 0.92 1.74
N LEU A 14 -9.05 0.29 0.81
CA LEU A 14 -7.68 0.67 0.46
C LEU A 14 -7.65 1.42 -0.87
N ASP A 15 -7.16 2.66 -0.83
CA ASP A 15 -6.76 3.39 -2.03
C ASP A 15 -5.44 2.82 -2.58
N GLY A 16 -5.51 2.16 -3.74
CA GLY A 16 -4.33 1.55 -4.35
C GLY A 16 -3.29 2.54 -4.83
N TYR A 17 -3.65 3.80 -5.12
CA TYR A 17 -2.66 4.83 -5.47
C TYR A 17 -1.81 5.21 -4.25
N THR A 18 -2.46 5.49 -3.12
CA THR A 18 -1.79 5.70 -1.83
C THR A 18 -0.95 4.48 -1.45
N LEU A 19 -1.50 3.27 -1.52
CA LEU A 19 -0.79 2.06 -1.11
C LEU A 19 0.48 1.82 -1.94
N LYS A 20 0.43 2.06 -3.25
CA LYS A 20 1.60 1.96 -4.13
C LYS A 20 2.72 2.89 -3.67
N LYS A 21 2.40 4.14 -3.34
CA LYS A 21 3.38 5.14 -2.88
C LYS A 21 3.94 4.83 -1.50
N VAL A 22 3.09 4.40 -0.57
CA VAL A 22 3.52 3.98 0.78
C VAL A 22 4.44 2.76 0.72
N ASN A 23 4.09 1.75 -0.07
CA ASN A 23 4.94 0.56 -0.24
C ASN A 23 6.27 0.89 -0.93
N GLU A 24 6.27 1.78 -1.92
CA GLU A 24 7.50 2.28 -2.54
C GLU A 24 8.38 2.99 -1.50
N TYR A 25 7.78 3.85 -0.67
CA TYR A 25 8.48 4.56 0.39
C TYR A 25 9.15 3.60 1.37
N TYR A 26 8.40 2.67 1.96
CA TYR A 26 8.92 1.76 2.97
C TYR A 26 9.98 0.79 2.44
N LEU A 27 9.85 0.38 1.18
CA LEU A 27 10.79 -0.54 0.57
C LEU A 27 12.11 0.13 0.21
N LYS A 28 12.07 1.36 -0.32
CA LYS A 28 13.25 2.00 -0.92
C LYS A 28 13.94 3.01 -0.02
N TYR A 29 13.19 3.76 0.78
CA TYR A 29 13.71 4.95 1.46
C TYR A 29 13.60 4.87 2.98
N HIS A 30 12.66 4.11 3.52
CA HIS A 30 12.54 3.94 4.95
C HIS A 30 13.60 2.95 5.49
N LYS A 31 14.10 3.21 6.70
CA LYS A 31 15.11 2.38 7.40
C LYS A 31 14.77 0.90 7.58
N PHE A 32 13.49 0.54 7.42
CA PHE A 32 13.03 -0.85 7.56
C PHE A 32 13.17 -1.67 6.29
N HIS A 33 13.24 -1.04 5.11
CA HIS A 33 13.33 -1.71 3.80
C HIS A 33 12.39 -2.91 3.65
N SER A 34 11.15 -2.75 4.12
CA SER A 34 10.16 -3.84 4.15
C SER A 34 8.80 -3.36 3.66
N ARG A 35 8.00 -4.31 3.17
CA ARG A 35 6.62 -4.06 2.72
C ARG A 35 5.65 -4.19 3.88
N LEU A 36 4.53 -3.48 3.81
CA LEU A 36 3.43 -3.69 4.73
C LEU A 36 2.92 -5.14 4.62
N ASP A 37 2.62 -5.75 5.75
CA ASP A 37 1.91 -7.02 5.80
C ASP A 37 0.41 -6.75 5.92
N PHE A 38 -0.37 -7.16 4.93
CA PHE A 38 -1.80 -6.90 4.87
C PHE A 38 -2.61 -7.64 5.93
N ARG A 39 -2.13 -8.79 6.41
CA ARG A 39 -2.79 -9.52 7.50
C ARG A 39 -2.59 -8.79 8.81
N GLU A 40 -1.37 -8.35 9.06
CA GLU A 40 -1.04 -7.56 10.23
C GLU A 40 -1.71 -6.19 10.21
N LEU A 41 -1.76 -5.53 9.06
CA LEU A 41 -2.50 -4.26 8.90
C LEU A 41 -3.97 -4.45 9.24
N LYS A 42 -4.64 -5.50 8.72
CA LYS A 42 -6.03 -5.83 9.09
C LYS A 42 -6.17 -6.13 10.58
N GLY A 43 -5.23 -6.87 11.15
CA GLY A 43 -5.19 -7.16 12.59
C GLY A 43 -5.11 -5.87 13.43
N TRP A 44 -4.21 -4.98 13.05
CA TRP A 44 -4.04 -3.69 13.70
C TRP A 44 -5.30 -2.82 13.59
N VAL A 45 -5.91 -2.75 12.40
CA VAL A 45 -7.17 -2.00 12.18
C VAL A 45 -8.28 -2.57 13.05
N ARG A 46 -8.43 -3.90 13.10
CA ARG A 46 -9.42 -4.57 13.94
C ARG A 46 -9.27 -4.17 15.41
N ASP A 47 -8.05 -4.25 15.94
CA ASP A 47 -7.76 -3.90 17.34
C ASP A 47 -8.00 -2.41 17.61
N TYR A 48 -7.60 -1.55 16.67
CA TYR A 48 -7.73 -0.10 16.81
C TYR A 48 -9.20 0.34 16.78
N VAL A 49 -9.98 -0.19 15.84
CA VAL A 49 -11.42 0.07 15.72
C VAL A 49 -12.18 -0.49 16.93
N MET A 50 -11.82 -1.68 17.44
CA MET A 50 -12.39 -2.21 18.67
C MET A 50 -12.17 -1.26 19.86
N ARG A 51 -10.96 -0.70 20.00
CA ARG A 51 -10.66 0.26 21.08
C ARG A 51 -11.43 1.58 20.94
N LEU A 52 -11.63 2.05 19.72
CA LEU A 52 -12.29 3.34 19.47
C LEU A 52 -13.81 3.28 19.52
N PHE A 53 -14.39 2.26 18.88
CA PHE A 53 -15.83 2.18 18.61
C PHE A 53 -16.47 0.93 19.20
N GLY A 54 -15.66 -0.05 19.59
CA GLY A 54 -16.12 -1.31 20.11
C GLY A 54 -16.54 -1.25 21.58
N ARG A 55 -16.98 -2.40 22.06
CA ARG A 55 -17.39 -2.64 23.46
C ARG A 55 -16.79 -3.96 23.93
N GLU A 56 -16.67 -4.11 25.24
CA GLU A 56 -16.19 -5.36 25.82
C GLU A 56 -17.05 -6.55 25.36
N GLY A 57 -16.39 -7.61 24.88
CA GLY A 57 -17.05 -8.81 24.35
C GLY A 57 -17.68 -8.68 22.96
N CYS A 58 -17.56 -7.53 22.30
CA CYS A 58 -18.02 -7.37 20.91
C CYS A 58 -17.12 -8.18 19.95
N ILE A 59 -17.68 -8.67 18.85
CA ILE A 59 -16.91 -9.28 17.75
C ILE A 59 -16.73 -8.23 16.64
N VAL A 60 -15.54 -8.12 16.06
CA VAL A 60 -15.30 -7.23 14.91
C VAL A 60 -15.33 -8.03 13.61
N GLU A 61 -16.33 -7.77 12.79
CA GLU A 61 -16.42 -8.27 11.41
C GLU A 61 -15.83 -7.22 10.47
N LEU A 62 -14.89 -7.62 9.62
CA LEU A 62 -14.13 -6.68 8.79
C LEU A 62 -14.19 -7.10 7.31
N GLU A 63 -15.00 -6.40 6.53
CA GLU A 63 -15.06 -6.52 5.07
C GLU A 63 -13.97 -5.63 4.47
N SER A 64 -13.12 -6.18 3.59
CA SER A 64 -11.92 -5.48 3.12
C SER A 64 -11.88 -5.42 1.62
N HIS A 65 -11.69 -4.21 1.08
CA HIS A 65 -11.73 -3.95 -0.35
C HIS A 65 -10.49 -3.14 -0.76
N TYR A 66 -9.83 -3.56 -1.82
CA TYR A 66 -8.69 -2.87 -2.41
C TYR A 66 -9.05 -2.38 -3.81
N TYR A 67 -8.82 -1.09 -4.06
CA TYR A 67 -9.12 -0.46 -5.35
C TYR A 67 -7.84 -0.16 -6.10
N HIS A 68 -7.59 -0.94 -7.15
CA HIS A 68 -6.42 -0.80 -8.00
C HIS A 68 -6.58 0.43 -8.92
N PRO A 69 -5.58 1.34 -8.96
CA PRO A 69 -5.68 2.60 -9.70
C PRO A 69 -5.77 2.44 -11.23
N TYR A 70 -5.44 1.27 -11.75
CA TYR A 70 -5.42 1.00 -13.19
C TYR A 70 -6.31 -0.18 -13.57
N GLU A 71 -6.69 -0.23 -14.84
CA GLU A 71 -7.38 -1.36 -15.45
C GLU A 71 -6.55 -2.64 -15.36
N ARG A 72 -7.23 -3.80 -15.35
CA ARG A 72 -6.56 -5.09 -15.49
C ARG A 72 -6.33 -5.36 -16.97
N SER A 73 -5.06 -5.39 -17.40
CA SER A 73 -4.70 -5.84 -18.74
C SER A 73 -4.67 -7.37 -18.79
N PHE A 74 -5.59 -7.99 -19.51
CA PHE A 74 -5.64 -9.46 -19.70
C PHE A 74 -4.84 -9.94 -20.94
N ASP A 75 -4.40 -9.02 -21.80
CA ASP A 75 -3.93 -9.35 -23.17
C ASP A 75 -2.42 -9.57 -23.32
N VAL A 76 -1.67 -9.78 -22.25
CA VAL A 76 -0.25 -10.14 -22.35
C VAL A 76 -0.10 -11.60 -21.99
N ALA A 77 0.32 -12.42 -22.97
CA ALA A 77 0.68 -13.82 -22.80
C ALA A 77 1.41 -14.02 -21.46
N GLU A 78 0.95 -14.98 -20.65
CA GLU A 78 1.43 -15.19 -19.28
C GLU A 78 2.95 -15.03 -19.22
N PRO A 79 3.47 -14.00 -18.54
CA PRO A 79 4.90 -13.90 -18.38
C PRO A 79 5.35 -15.13 -17.60
N THR A 80 6.40 -15.79 -18.09
CA THR A 80 7.02 -16.98 -17.50
C THR A 80 7.53 -16.75 -16.07
N GLU A 81 7.45 -15.51 -15.56
CA GLU A 81 7.77 -15.08 -14.19
C GLU A 81 6.59 -14.34 -13.56
N GLU A 82 6.32 -14.62 -12.28
CA GLU A 82 5.28 -13.95 -11.49
C GLU A 82 5.52 -12.43 -11.42
N ASN A 83 4.67 -11.65 -12.08
CA ASN A 83 4.79 -10.19 -12.08
C ASN A 83 4.55 -9.65 -10.66
N GLY A 84 5.20 -8.52 -10.31
CA GLY A 84 5.02 -7.86 -9.02
C GLY A 84 3.56 -7.48 -8.72
N LEU A 85 2.74 -7.25 -9.76
CA LEU A 85 1.30 -7.02 -9.64
C LEU A 85 0.56 -8.29 -9.19
N ASP A 86 0.81 -9.44 -9.84
CA ASP A 86 0.17 -10.71 -9.49
C ASP A 86 0.53 -11.12 -8.06
N ARG A 87 1.78 -10.89 -7.66
CA ARG A 87 2.22 -11.14 -6.28
C ARG A 87 1.48 -10.26 -5.28
N LEU A 88 1.30 -8.96 -5.57
CA LEU A 88 0.56 -8.05 -4.71
C LEU A 88 -0.90 -8.46 -4.59
N GLU A 89 -1.54 -8.80 -5.72
CA GLU A 89 -2.93 -9.27 -5.75
C GLU A 89 -3.10 -10.54 -4.92
N LYS A 90 -2.22 -11.54 -5.10
CA LYS A 90 -2.21 -12.76 -4.29
C LYS A 90 -2.04 -12.46 -2.80
N GLN A 91 -1.15 -11.54 -2.43
CA GLN A 91 -0.96 -11.15 -1.02
C GLN A 91 -2.20 -10.50 -0.42
N LEU A 92 -2.90 -9.65 -1.18
CA LEU A 92 -4.16 -9.03 -0.78
C LEU A 92 -5.27 -10.08 -0.63
N MET A 93 -5.46 -10.95 -1.62
CA MET A 93 -6.45 -12.04 -1.58
C MET A 93 -6.19 -13.01 -0.43
N LEU A 94 -4.92 -13.38 -0.18
CA LEU A 94 -4.52 -14.22 0.95
C LEU A 94 -4.68 -13.54 2.32
N ALA A 95 -4.83 -12.22 2.36
CA ALA A 95 -5.22 -11.46 3.55
C ALA A 95 -6.74 -11.22 3.61
N GLY A 96 -7.50 -11.72 2.63
CA GLY A 96 -8.95 -11.60 2.55
C GLY A 96 -9.41 -10.20 2.12
N PHE A 97 -8.68 -9.55 1.21
CA PHE A 97 -9.17 -8.37 0.48
C PHE A 97 -9.83 -8.80 -0.81
N GLU A 98 -10.98 -8.22 -1.11
CA GLU A 98 -11.55 -8.22 -2.45
C GLU A 98 -10.83 -7.16 -3.29
N VAL A 99 -10.45 -7.53 -4.52
CA VAL A 99 -9.67 -6.66 -5.41
C VAL A 99 -10.58 -6.11 -6.51
N HIS A 100 -10.66 -4.79 -6.59
CA HIS A 100 -11.45 -4.04 -7.55
C HIS A 100 -10.51 -3.33 -8.52
N TYR A 101 -10.67 -3.54 -9.82
CA TYR A 101 -9.94 -2.82 -10.86
C TYR A 101 -10.83 -1.74 -11.46
N ASN A 102 -10.26 -0.58 -11.80
CA ASN A 102 -11.04 0.45 -12.48
C ASN A 102 -11.51 -0.05 -13.86
N ALA A 103 -12.77 0.19 -14.20
CA ALA A 103 -13.28 0.01 -15.54
C ALA A 103 -12.76 1.11 -16.47
N SER A 104 -12.51 0.77 -17.74
CA SER A 104 -11.84 1.67 -18.70
C SER A 104 -12.62 2.95 -19.03
N ALA A 105 -13.95 2.87 -18.96
CA ALA A 105 -14.83 4.02 -19.15
C ALA A 105 -14.81 4.99 -17.97
N ASP A 106 -14.63 4.47 -16.75
CA ASP A 106 -14.76 5.24 -15.51
C ASP A 106 -13.43 5.88 -15.11
N ALA A 107 -12.31 5.18 -15.28
CA ALA A 107 -10.97 5.73 -15.01
C ALA A 107 -10.69 7.01 -15.83
N LYS A 108 -11.13 7.03 -17.09
CA LYS A 108 -10.93 8.18 -18.00
C LYS A 108 -11.87 9.35 -17.73
N LYS A 109 -13.07 9.10 -17.16
CA LYS A 109 -14.10 10.13 -16.93
C LYS A 109 -14.07 10.71 -15.52
N LEU A 110 -13.89 9.86 -14.51
CA LEU A 110 -14.01 10.24 -13.10
C LEU A 110 -12.64 10.34 -12.42
N GLY A 111 -11.61 9.74 -12.99
CA GLY A 111 -10.29 9.61 -12.39
C GLY A 111 -10.11 8.27 -11.66
N PRO A 112 -8.87 7.91 -11.31
CA PRO A 112 -8.58 6.61 -10.72
C PRO A 112 -9.26 6.45 -9.35
N ASN A 113 -9.78 5.26 -9.08
CA ASN A 113 -10.34 4.86 -7.78
C ASN A 113 -11.58 5.65 -7.31
N MET A 114 -12.27 6.38 -8.21
CA MET A 114 -13.54 7.03 -7.84
C MET A 114 -14.66 6.03 -7.52
N GLN A 115 -14.59 4.82 -8.08
CA GLN A 115 -15.51 3.73 -7.73
C GLN A 115 -15.50 3.45 -6.20
N LEU A 116 -14.35 3.62 -5.55
CA LEU A 116 -14.21 3.45 -4.10
C LEU A 116 -15.22 4.32 -3.34
N VAL A 117 -15.39 5.59 -3.73
CA VAL A 117 -16.30 6.53 -3.04
C VAL A 117 -17.74 6.03 -3.08
N GLU A 118 -18.19 5.59 -4.26
CA GLU A 118 -19.56 5.12 -4.44
C GLU A 118 -19.78 3.80 -3.71
N ASP A 119 -18.89 2.83 -3.86
CA ASP A 119 -18.98 1.55 -3.18
C ASP A 119 -18.98 1.73 -1.67
N ALA A 120 -18.02 2.51 -1.13
CA ALA A 120 -17.93 2.80 0.30
C ALA A 120 -19.24 3.40 0.86
N TYR A 121 -19.86 4.31 0.11
CA TYR A 121 -21.15 4.87 0.49
C TYR A 121 -22.29 3.85 0.40
N LEU A 122 -22.31 2.99 -0.63
CA LEU A 122 -23.28 1.91 -0.77
C LEU A 122 -23.15 0.87 0.35
N TYR A 123 -21.92 0.51 0.76
CA TYR A 123 -21.69 -0.37 1.91
C TYR A 123 -22.21 0.26 3.21
N ALA A 124 -21.94 1.55 3.43
CA ALA A 124 -22.49 2.29 4.57
C ALA A 124 -24.03 2.27 4.60
N TYR A 125 -24.67 2.47 3.44
CA TYR A 125 -26.12 2.58 3.36
C TYR A 125 -26.84 1.23 3.36
N TYR A 126 -26.42 0.29 2.51
CA TYR A 126 -27.12 -0.97 2.26
C TYR A 126 -26.61 -2.14 3.11
N ARG A 127 -25.28 -2.25 3.31
CA ARG A 127 -24.68 -3.34 4.08
C ARG A 127 -24.65 -3.08 5.58
N LYS A 128 -24.97 -1.84 6.00
CA LYS A 128 -25.05 -1.40 7.39
C LYS A 128 -23.75 -1.70 8.15
N ILE A 129 -22.62 -1.27 7.58
CA ILE A 129 -21.38 -1.18 8.34
C ILE A 129 -21.54 -0.10 9.43
N ASP A 130 -20.98 -0.36 10.61
CA ASP A 130 -21.02 0.55 11.75
C ASP A 130 -19.88 1.56 11.70
N VAL A 131 -18.74 1.18 11.11
CA VAL A 131 -17.56 2.04 10.97
C VAL A 131 -16.94 1.83 9.59
N LEU A 132 -16.55 2.93 8.94
CA LEU A 132 -15.79 2.88 7.70
C LEU A 132 -14.33 3.27 7.98
N VAL A 133 -13.39 2.44 7.55
CA VAL A 133 -11.96 2.71 7.60
C VAL A 133 -11.48 2.95 6.17
N LEU A 134 -10.91 4.12 5.91
CA LEU A 134 -10.26 4.45 4.63
C LEU A 134 -8.77 4.55 4.83
N LEU A 135 -8.00 3.81 4.05
CA LEU A 135 -6.57 4.05 3.88
C LEU A 135 -6.36 4.89 2.63
N SER A 136 -5.99 6.16 2.82
CA SER A 136 -5.74 7.08 1.71
C SER A 136 -5.01 8.34 2.18
N THR A 137 -4.30 8.97 1.26
CA THR A 137 -3.77 10.33 1.42
C THR A 137 -4.36 11.32 0.40
N GLN A 138 -5.29 10.90 -0.47
CA GLN A 138 -5.75 11.68 -1.62
C GLN A 138 -7.00 12.52 -1.31
N GLY A 139 -6.97 13.81 -1.64
CA GLY A 139 -8.11 14.72 -1.43
C GLY A 139 -9.35 14.44 -2.30
N GLN A 140 -9.25 13.56 -3.30
CA GLN A 140 -10.41 13.16 -4.10
C GLN A 140 -11.52 12.48 -3.28
N TYR A 141 -11.18 11.94 -2.11
CA TYR A 141 -12.12 11.28 -1.20
C TYR A 141 -12.78 12.25 -0.22
N SER A 142 -12.50 13.56 -0.26
CA SER A 142 -12.96 14.55 0.74
C SER A 142 -14.48 14.75 0.80
N SER A 143 -15.23 14.29 -0.21
CA SER A 143 -16.70 14.28 -0.18
C SER A 143 -17.29 13.11 0.64
N LEU A 144 -16.51 12.04 0.85
CA LEU A 144 -16.98 10.83 1.52
C LEU A 144 -17.35 11.04 3.00
N PRO A 145 -16.55 11.75 3.83
CA PRO A 145 -16.89 11.97 5.23
C PRO A 145 -18.26 12.62 5.44
N GLU A 146 -18.61 13.62 4.62
CA GLU A 146 -19.91 14.29 4.72
C GLU A 146 -21.07 13.37 4.33
N ARG A 147 -20.88 12.55 3.29
CA ARG A 147 -21.87 11.55 2.87
C ARG A 147 -22.11 10.53 3.99
N LEU A 148 -21.04 10.03 4.61
CA LEU A 148 -21.12 9.07 5.71
C LEU A 148 -21.76 9.66 6.97
N LYS A 149 -21.49 10.95 7.26
CA LYS A 149 -22.13 11.67 8.36
C LYS A 149 -23.65 11.72 8.22
N ARG A 150 -24.19 11.86 7.00
CA ARG A 150 -25.65 11.87 6.74
C ARG A 150 -26.33 10.54 7.04
N VAL A 151 -25.59 9.43 6.94
CA VAL A 151 -26.09 8.08 7.23
C VAL A 151 -25.70 7.59 8.62
N GLY A 152 -24.99 8.41 9.39
CA GLY A 152 -24.60 8.12 10.77
C GLY A 152 -23.43 7.15 10.92
N VAL A 153 -22.65 6.93 9.87
CA VAL A 153 -21.48 6.04 9.90
C VAL A 153 -20.21 6.87 10.14
N PRO A 154 -19.50 6.71 11.29
CA PRO A 154 -18.22 7.37 11.50
C PRO A 154 -17.14 6.81 10.56
N MET A 155 -16.21 7.69 10.19
CA MET A 155 -15.09 7.36 9.32
C MET A 155 -13.78 7.43 10.10
N LEU A 156 -12.89 6.48 9.88
CA LEU A 156 -11.51 6.47 10.35
C LEU A 156 -10.58 6.57 9.14
N LEU A 157 -9.82 7.65 9.06
CA LEU A 157 -8.80 7.84 8.03
C LEU A 157 -7.44 7.36 8.50
N LEU A 158 -6.83 6.45 7.74
CA LEU A 158 -5.45 6.03 7.87
C LEU A 158 -4.64 6.74 6.79
N GLY A 159 -3.82 7.70 7.20
CA GLY A 159 -3.00 8.51 6.31
C GLY A 159 -1.51 8.32 6.57
N TRP A 160 -0.72 8.86 5.65
CA TRP A 160 0.73 8.88 5.73
C TRP A 160 1.27 10.28 5.49
N ASN A 161 2.30 10.63 6.24
CA ASN A 161 3.14 11.77 5.95
C ASN A 161 4.62 11.36 6.00
N PHE A 162 5.36 11.58 4.92
CA PHE A 162 6.79 11.29 4.88
C PHE A 162 7.51 12.15 3.86
N ASP A 163 8.80 12.35 4.13
CA ASP A 163 9.73 13.03 3.25
C ASP A 163 10.88 12.08 2.91
N TYR A 164 11.34 12.11 1.67
CA TYR A 164 12.50 11.34 1.23
C TYR A 164 13.19 11.98 0.03
N GLU A 165 14.44 11.59 -0.18
CA GLU A 165 15.23 12.00 -1.33
C GLU A 165 15.14 10.94 -2.43
N ARG A 166 14.78 11.38 -3.64
CA ARG A 166 14.77 10.56 -4.84
C ARG A 166 15.74 11.16 -5.85
N GLY A 167 16.98 10.65 -5.86
CA GLY A 167 18.07 11.30 -6.56
C GLY A 167 18.27 12.72 -6.02
N ASN A 168 18.22 13.72 -6.89
CA ASN A 168 18.38 15.12 -6.49
C ASN A 168 17.07 15.84 -6.12
N THR A 169 15.95 15.10 -5.99
CA THR A 169 14.63 15.69 -5.68
C THR A 169 14.15 15.28 -4.29
N LYS A 170 13.86 16.28 -3.44
CA LYS A 170 13.12 16.06 -2.20
C LYS A 170 11.64 15.86 -2.52
N VAL A 171 11.10 14.72 -2.12
CA VAL A 171 9.68 14.38 -2.25
C VAL A 171 9.01 14.56 -0.90
N PHE A 172 7.94 15.35 -0.88
CA PHE A 172 7.07 15.54 0.27
C PHE A 172 5.74 14.85 -0.02
N TRP A 173 5.37 13.86 0.80
CA TRP A 173 4.09 13.18 0.69
C TRP A 173 3.28 13.43 1.94
N ARG A 174 2.08 13.98 1.79
CA ARG A 174 1.20 14.35 2.89
C ARG A 174 -0.21 13.86 2.63
N THR A 175 -0.91 13.53 3.71
CA THR A 175 -2.36 13.31 3.67
C THR A 175 -3.06 14.64 3.43
N ASP A 176 -3.98 14.67 2.47
CA ASP A 176 -4.79 15.85 2.17
C ASP A 176 -5.44 16.43 3.44
N SER A 177 -5.27 17.74 3.63
CA SER A 177 -5.71 18.42 4.84
C SER A 177 -7.24 18.45 4.96
N CYS A 178 -7.95 18.66 3.86
CA CYS A 178 -9.40 18.71 3.83
C CYS A 178 -9.98 17.33 4.17
N LEU A 179 -9.48 16.26 3.54
CA LEU A 179 -9.89 14.89 3.86
C LEU A 179 -9.64 14.58 5.35
N ARG A 180 -8.47 14.95 5.86
CA ARG A 180 -8.09 14.73 7.26
C ARG A 180 -9.03 15.44 8.23
N GLU A 181 -9.31 16.72 7.99
CA GLU A 181 -10.16 17.55 8.85
C GLU A 181 -11.61 17.07 8.86
N LEU A 182 -12.13 16.64 7.71
CA LEU A 182 -13.52 16.19 7.57
C LEU A 182 -13.77 14.77 8.10
N SER A 183 -12.75 13.90 8.13
CA SER A 183 -12.91 12.47 8.48
C SER A 183 -13.32 12.21 9.93
N GLY A 184 -13.15 13.16 10.86
CA GLY A 184 -13.53 13.02 12.26
C GLY A 184 -12.57 12.17 13.11
N TYR A 185 -12.01 11.09 12.56
CA TYR A 185 -10.91 10.33 13.15
C TYR A 185 -9.78 10.17 12.15
N TYR A 186 -8.54 10.43 12.60
CA TYR A 186 -7.34 10.34 11.79
C TYR A 186 -6.23 9.59 12.52
N VAL A 187 -5.48 8.77 11.79
CA VAL A 187 -4.27 8.12 12.27
C VAL A 187 -3.12 8.40 11.29
N ALA A 188 -2.03 8.94 11.83
CA ALA A 188 -0.74 9.04 11.18
C ALA A 188 -0.05 7.66 11.21
N MET A 189 -0.16 6.90 10.12
CA MET A 189 0.34 5.53 10.07
C MET A 189 1.87 5.44 9.97
N GLU A 190 2.56 6.52 9.63
CA GLU A 190 4.00 6.65 9.78
C GLU A 190 4.44 6.45 11.24
N GLU A 191 3.70 7.00 12.20
CA GLU A 191 4.00 6.85 13.63
C GLU A 191 3.62 5.45 14.15
N VAL A 192 2.55 4.88 13.60
CA VAL A 192 2.15 3.50 13.91
C VAL A 192 3.21 2.54 13.43
N ALA A 193 3.68 2.68 12.19
CA ALA A 193 4.72 1.83 11.62
C ALA A 193 5.99 1.79 12.48
N GLU A 194 6.43 2.93 13.00
CA GLU A 194 7.60 3.01 13.87
C GLU A 194 7.45 2.20 15.18
N LYS A 195 6.22 2.05 15.68
CA LYS A 195 5.92 1.23 16.87
C LYS A 195 5.88 -0.27 16.60
N TYR A 196 5.73 -0.69 15.34
CA TYR A 196 5.62 -2.09 14.94
C TYR A 196 6.66 -2.47 13.86
N PRO A 197 7.97 -2.34 14.16
CA PRO A 197 9.04 -2.63 13.21
C PRO A 197 9.10 -4.12 12.84
N PRO A 198 9.65 -4.51 11.68
CA PRO A 198 9.77 -5.91 11.27
C PRO A 198 10.77 -6.67 12.16
N LYS A 199 10.32 -7.20 13.29
CA LYS A 199 11.15 -7.95 14.24
C LYS A 199 10.56 -9.33 14.50
N ARG A 200 11.38 -10.38 14.34
CA ARG A 200 10.95 -11.77 14.61
C ARG A 200 10.49 -12.00 16.04
N SER A 201 11.08 -11.29 16.99
CA SER A 201 10.75 -11.39 18.41
C SER A 201 9.59 -10.49 18.84
N ALA A 202 9.05 -9.65 17.94
CA ALA A 202 7.95 -8.77 18.31
C ALA A 202 6.64 -9.54 18.36
N ALA A 203 5.83 -9.25 19.39
CA ALA A 203 4.50 -9.83 19.55
C ALA A 203 3.54 -9.42 18.42
N LYS A 204 3.77 -8.26 17.79
CA LYS A 204 3.04 -7.74 16.64
C LYS A 204 4.01 -7.04 15.69
N ASN A 205 3.80 -7.18 14.39
CA ASN A 205 4.56 -6.50 13.34
C ASN A 205 3.57 -5.77 12.44
N LEU A 206 3.95 -4.67 11.78
CA LEU A 206 3.13 -4.10 10.68
C LEU A 206 3.69 -4.48 9.30
N PHE A 207 4.91 -4.99 9.30
CA PHE A 207 5.69 -5.25 8.10
C PHE A 207 5.93 -6.73 7.93
N MET A 208 6.11 -7.14 6.67
CA MET A 208 6.62 -8.46 6.36
C MET A 208 7.99 -8.64 7.02
N LEU A 209 8.21 -9.80 7.63
CA LEU A 209 9.53 -10.12 8.13
C LEU A 209 10.50 -10.24 6.95
N PRO A 210 11.74 -9.75 7.07
CA PRO A 210 12.77 -10.01 6.08
C PRO A 210 12.88 -11.53 5.92
N TYR A 211 12.74 -11.99 4.69
CA TYR A 211 12.83 -13.41 4.35
C TYR A 211 14.12 -13.95 4.96
N GLY A 212 14.00 -14.88 5.92
CA GLY A 212 15.17 -15.65 6.32
C GLY A 212 15.65 -16.40 5.10
N MET A 213 16.97 -16.39 4.85
CA MET A 213 17.59 -17.39 3.99
C MET A 213 17.20 -18.78 4.49
N HIS A 214 16.12 -19.35 3.94
CA HIS A 214 16.03 -20.79 3.88
C HIS A 214 17.09 -21.19 2.87
N SER A 215 18.10 -21.91 3.36
CA SER A 215 19.13 -22.55 2.56
C SER A 215 18.51 -23.63 1.66
N SER A 216 17.78 -23.22 0.62
CA SER A 216 17.50 -24.08 -0.51
C SER A 216 18.33 -23.55 -1.66
N LYS A 217 19.26 -24.39 -2.11
CA LYS A 217 20.15 -24.14 -3.24
C LYS A 217 19.31 -23.87 -4.50
N ARG A 218 18.93 -22.62 -4.74
CA ARG A 218 18.58 -22.11 -6.07
C ARG A 218 19.21 -20.74 -6.23
N THR A 219 20.16 -20.70 -7.15
CA THR A 219 20.96 -19.56 -7.55
C THR A 219 20.02 -18.46 -8.06
N ASN A 220 19.72 -17.48 -7.20
CA ASN A 220 18.91 -16.32 -7.59
C ASN A 220 19.84 -15.22 -8.08
N VAL A 221 19.70 -14.90 -9.37
CA VAL A 221 20.31 -13.76 -10.10
C VAL A 221 20.18 -12.44 -9.32
N TRP A 222 19.13 -12.33 -8.49
CA TRP A 222 18.90 -11.20 -7.57
C TRP A 222 19.96 -11.04 -6.48
N ASN A 223 20.57 -12.13 -5.98
CA ASN A 223 21.68 -12.02 -5.03
C ASN A 223 22.94 -11.49 -5.71
N THR A 224 23.20 -11.90 -6.96
CA THR A 224 24.31 -11.38 -7.75
C THR A 224 24.12 -9.89 -8.03
N TYR A 225 22.92 -9.49 -8.45
CA TYR A 225 22.58 -8.07 -8.68
C TYR A 225 22.72 -7.21 -7.42
N LEU A 226 22.26 -7.69 -6.27
CA LEU A 226 22.40 -6.97 -5.00
C LEU A 226 23.86 -6.92 -4.52
N GLN A 227 24.64 -7.99 -4.73
CA GLN A 227 26.06 -7.96 -4.40
C GLN A 227 26.86 -7.05 -5.34
N GLU A 228 26.54 -7.00 -6.62
CA GLU A 228 27.15 -6.06 -7.58
C GLU A 228 26.84 -4.61 -7.22
N ILE A 229 25.60 -4.31 -6.83
CA ILE A 229 25.23 -2.97 -6.36
C ILE A 229 25.97 -2.62 -5.08
N MET A 230 26.03 -3.52 -4.10
CA MET A 230 26.74 -3.26 -2.84
C MET A 230 28.25 -3.10 -3.05
N ALA A 231 28.86 -3.92 -3.91
CA ALA A 231 30.28 -3.80 -4.26
C ALA A 231 30.59 -2.52 -5.05
N SER A 232 29.61 -1.96 -5.77
CA SER A 232 29.77 -0.69 -6.49
C SER A 232 29.71 0.54 -5.57
N LEU A 233 29.18 0.40 -4.35
CA LEU A 233 29.05 1.48 -3.37
C LEU A 233 30.28 1.63 -2.46
N ASP A 234 31.16 0.62 -2.41
CA ASP A 234 32.34 0.59 -1.54
C ASP A 234 33.65 1.00 -2.24
N ASN A 235 33.63 1.28 -3.55
CA ASN A 235 34.81 1.76 -4.27
C ASN A 235 34.82 3.29 -4.35
N PRO A 236 35.81 3.99 -3.74
CA PRO A 236 36.02 5.41 -4.03
C PRO A 236 36.42 5.57 -5.50
N GLU A 237 35.88 6.59 -6.15
CA GLU A 237 36.11 6.90 -7.57
C GLU A 237 37.60 6.79 -7.95
N PRO A 238 37.97 6.06 -9.03
CA PRO A 238 39.31 6.16 -9.57
C PRO A 238 39.44 7.48 -10.36
N GLU A 239 40.49 8.22 -10.01
CA GLU A 239 40.96 9.42 -10.70
C GLU A 239 40.85 9.31 -12.23
N CYS A 240 40.24 10.33 -12.83
CA CYS A 240 40.11 10.47 -14.27
C CYS A 240 41.51 10.64 -14.91
N LYS A 241 42.10 9.54 -15.39
CA LYS A 241 43.25 9.55 -16.29
C LYS A 241 42.78 9.41 -17.74
N SER A 242 43.03 10.48 -18.48
CA SER A 242 42.89 10.61 -19.93
C SER A 242 43.49 9.44 -20.71
N ASN A 243 42.65 8.72 -21.47
CA ASN A 243 42.89 8.27 -22.85
C ASN A 243 41.80 7.28 -23.29
N CYS A 244 40.70 7.79 -23.86
CA CYS A 244 39.73 6.95 -24.56
C CYS A 244 40.04 6.94 -26.06
N ARG A 245 40.70 5.87 -26.54
CA ARG A 245 40.55 5.42 -27.94
C ARG A 245 39.22 4.67 -28.01
N TYR A 246 38.28 5.19 -28.81
CA TYR A 246 37.04 4.50 -29.13
C TYR A 246 37.31 3.33 -30.09
N GLU A 247 37.23 2.10 -29.60
CA GLU A 247 37.00 0.93 -30.47
C GLU A 247 35.48 0.76 -30.68
N LYS A 248 35.10 0.66 -31.96
CA LYS A 248 33.71 0.57 -32.40
C LYS A 248 33.10 -0.78 -32.00
N SER A 249 31.87 -0.74 -31.48
CA SER A 249 31.09 -1.93 -31.12
C SER A 249 30.76 -2.79 -32.37
N PRO A 250 30.74 -4.15 -32.27
CA PRO A 250 30.65 -5.07 -33.42
C PRO A 250 29.27 -5.16 -34.09
N ALA A 251 28.31 -4.31 -33.73
CA ALA A 251 26.91 -4.43 -34.13
C ALA A 251 26.54 -3.80 -35.49
N LEU A 252 27.53 -3.44 -36.33
CA LEU A 252 27.30 -2.85 -37.67
C LEU A 252 27.89 -3.65 -38.83
N ALA A 253 28.13 -4.96 -38.67
CA ALA A 253 28.60 -5.83 -39.75
C ALA A 253 27.49 -6.69 -40.41
N ARG A 254 26.21 -6.33 -40.23
CA ARG A 254 25.07 -7.03 -40.87
C ARG A 254 24.05 -6.07 -41.45
N LEU A 255 24.51 -5.20 -42.33
CA LEU A 255 23.72 -4.64 -43.43
C LEU A 255 24.67 -4.70 -44.64
N GLY A 256 24.24 -5.45 -45.67
CA GLY A 256 24.98 -5.60 -46.92
C GLY A 256 25.05 -4.32 -47.72
#